data_AF-A0A2G1WM37-F1
#
_entry.id   AF-A0A2G1WM37-F1
#
_cell.length_a   1.000
_cell.length_b   1.000
_cell.length_c   1.000
_cell.angle_alpha   90.00
_cell.angle_beta   90.00
_cell.angle_gamma   90.00
#
_symmetry.space_group_name_H-M   'P 1'
#
loop_
_entity.id
_entity.type
_entity.pdbx_description
1 polymer ?
#
loop_
_entity_poly.entity_id
_entity_poly.type
_entity_poly.pdbx_seq_one_letter_code
_entity_poly.pdbx_strand_id
1 'polypeptide(L)'
;MQTVRDAAGETYLLVKRSAESSRVRNPDTGEERYVDNDELRVVDGESPLATAASGVPAPVRRTLGAVRDDRSLGLLAVVVDEGPLAAIDLLDAADMCESDLHGTLTEFRAAGLIEEVEVAGRRGYEATPVAVDAMGALRGGSSGPD
;
A
#
# COMPACT_ATOMS: atom_id res chain seq x y z
N MET A 1 -7.50 -19.89 -10.75
CA MET A 1 -7.15 -18.49 -11.08
C MET A 1 -5.72 -18.49 -11.59
N GLN A 2 -5.43 -17.81 -12.70
CA GLN A 2 -4.09 -17.77 -13.30
C GLN A 2 -3.77 -16.32 -13.66
N THR A 3 -2.48 -15.97 -13.70
CA THR A 3 -2.01 -14.70 -14.23
C THR A 3 -1.89 -14.79 -15.75
N VAL A 4 -2.46 -13.83 -16.45
CA VAL A 4 -2.36 -13.70 -17.91
C VAL A 4 -1.93 -12.29 -18.27
N ARG A 5 -1.29 -12.14 -19.43
CA ARG A 5 -0.84 -10.86 -19.97
C ARG A 5 -1.33 -10.71 -21.40
N ASP A 6 -1.80 -9.52 -21.74
CA ASP A 6 -2.23 -9.24 -23.12
C ASP A 6 -1.05 -8.80 -24.02
N ALA A 7 -1.35 -8.43 -25.26
CA ALA A 7 -0.35 -7.96 -26.22
C ALA A 7 0.25 -6.58 -25.85
N ALA A 8 -0.45 -5.76 -25.08
CA ALA A 8 0.05 -4.48 -24.58
C ALA A 8 0.96 -4.63 -23.35
N GLY A 9 1.00 -5.84 -22.76
CA GLY A 9 1.78 -6.13 -21.57
C GLY A 9 0.99 -5.94 -20.26
N GLU A 10 -0.30 -5.64 -20.35
CA GLU A 10 -1.16 -5.47 -19.18
C GLU A 10 -1.47 -6.82 -18.56
N THR A 11 -1.42 -6.87 -17.22
CA THR A 11 -1.55 -8.12 -16.47
C THR A 11 -2.94 -8.25 -15.86
N TYR A 12 -3.54 -9.42 -16.01
CA TYR A 12 -4.89 -9.71 -15.56
C TYR A 12 -4.98 -11.04 -14.80
N LEU A 13 -6.06 -11.20 -14.04
CA LEU A 13 -6.46 -12.48 -13.45
C LEU A 13 -7.44 -13.20 -14.37
N LEU A 14 -7.09 -14.41 -14.82
CA LEU A 14 -8.01 -15.27 -15.55
C LEU A 14 -9.09 -15.80 -14.60
N VAL A 15 -10.33 -15.34 -14.82
CA VAL A 15 -11.53 -15.73 -14.06
C VAL A 15 -12.15 -16.98 -14.66
N LYS A 16 -12.33 -17.00 -15.98
CA LYS A 16 -12.90 -18.13 -16.71
C LYS A 16 -12.34 -18.19 -18.13
N ARG A 17 -11.98 -19.40 -18.58
CA ARG A 17 -11.61 -19.67 -19.98
C ARG A 17 -12.80 -20.30 -20.72
N SER A 18 -13.09 -19.80 -21.92
CA SER A 18 -14.04 -20.41 -22.87
C SER A 18 -13.33 -20.74 -24.19
N ALA A 19 -14.06 -21.23 -25.19
CA ALA A 19 -13.47 -21.70 -26.45
C ALA A 19 -12.76 -20.57 -27.24
N GLU A 20 -13.43 -19.42 -27.41
CA GLU A 20 -12.93 -18.30 -28.21
C GLU A 20 -12.37 -17.18 -27.34
N SER A 21 -13.04 -16.86 -26.23
CA SER A 21 -12.64 -15.78 -25.33
C SER A 21 -12.59 -16.21 -23.86
N SER A 22 -11.80 -15.45 -23.11
CA SER A 22 -11.61 -15.58 -21.67
C SER A 22 -12.16 -14.36 -20.95
N ARG A 23 -12.78 -14.59 -19.79
CA ARG A 23 -13.14 -13.53 -18.84
C ARG A 23 -11.95 -13.29 -17.93
N VAL A 24 -11.45 -12.06 -17.93
CA VAL A 24 -10.31 -11.63 -17.11
C VAL A 24 -10.72 -10.50 -16.19
N ARG A 25 -10.02 -10.35 -15.06
CA ARG A 25 -10.21 -9.26 -14.10
C ARG A 25 -8.97 -8.38 -14.06
N ASN A 26 -9.17 -7.07 -14.15
CA ASN A 26 -8.12 -6.08 -13.94
C ASN A 26 -7.79 -6.01 -12.43
N PRO A 27 -6.52 -6.20 -12.01
CA PRO A 27 -6.14 -6.13 -10.60
C PRO A 27 -6.26 -4.71 -10.01
N ASP A 28 -6.12 -3.66 -10.82
CA ASP A 28 -6.15 -2.26 -10.39
C ASP A 28 -7.56 -1.77 -10.10
N THR A 29 -8.53 -2.19 -10.92
CA THR A 29 -9.93 -1.70 -10.84
C THR A 29 -10.90 -2.75 -10.32
N GLY A 30 -10.55 -4.04 -10.39
CA GLY A 30 -11.45 -5.15 -10.12
C GLY A 30 -12.49 -5.41 -11.21
N GLU A 31 -12.53 -4.59 -12.27
CA GLU A 31 -13.46 -4.76 -13.39
C GLU A 31 -13.14 -6.00 -14.21
N GLU A 32 -14.19 -6.61 -14.75
CA GLU A 32 -14.06 -7.83 -15.56
C GLU A 32 -14.45 -7.56 -17.01
N ARG A 33 -13.65 -8.09 -17.94
CA ARG A 33 -13.89 -7.99 -19.38
C ARG A 33 -13.65 -9.33 -20.07
N TYR A 34 -14.23 -9.47 -21.26
CA TYR A 34 -13.91 -10.57 -22.16
C TYR A 34 -12.79 -10.15 -23.11
N VAL A 35 -11.84 -11.06 -23.32
CA VAL A 35 -10.69 -10.88 -24.20
C VAL A 35 -10.54 -12.16 -25.01
N ASP A 36 -10.22 -12.03 -26.29
CA ASP A 36 -10.00 -13.18 -27.15
C ASP A 36 -8.77 -13.98 -26.67
N ASN A 37 -8.86 -15.30 -26.79
CA ASN A 37 -7.85 -16.18 -26.20
C ASN A 37 -6.47 -16.04 -26.86
N ASP A 38 -6.40 -15.61 -28.11
CA ASP A 38 -5.17 -15.37 -28.88
C ASP A 38 -4.46 -14.08 -28.47
N GLU A 39 -5.17 -13.13 -27.84
CA GLU A 39 -4.58 -11.93 -27.25
C GLU A 39 -3.94 -12.17 -25.88
N LEU A 40 -4.21 -13.32 -25.24
CA LEU A 40 -3.76 -13.62 -23.88
C LEU A 40 -2.64 -14.66 -23.83
N ARG A 41 -1.61 -14.36 -23.04
CA ARG A 41 -0.53 -15.30 -22.71
C ARG A 41 -0.56 -15.61 -21.22
N VAL A 42 -0.48 -16.89 -20.87
CA VAL A 42 -0.31 -17.31 -19.47
C VAL A 42 1.09 -16.91 -19.02
N VAL A 43 1.18 -16.35 -17.82
CA VAL A 43 2.46 -16.02 -17.20
C VAL A 43 2.81 -17.09 -16.18
N ASP A 44 3.78 -17.93 -16.52
CA ASP A 44 4.23 -19.02 -15.66
C ASP A 44 5.07 -18.50 -14.48
N GLY A 45 4.89 -19.11 -13.31
CA GLY A 45 5.66 -18.80 -12.10
C GLY A 45 5.19 -17.57 -11.31
N GLU A 46 4.27 -16.76 -11.84
CA GLU A 46 3.65 -15.67 -11.09
C GLU A 46 2.45 -16.18 -10.26
N SER A 47 2.40 -15.78 -8.98
CA SER A 47 1.28 -16.10 -8.09
C SER A 47 0.06 -15.25 -8.46
N PRO A 48 -1.12 -15.85 -8.72
CA PRO A 48 -2.34 -15.08 -8.97
C PRO A 48 -2.72 -14.16 -7.80
N LEU A 49 -2.41 -14.54 -6.56
CA LEU A 49 -2.65 -13.68 -5.40
C LEU A 49 -1.68 -12.49 -5.35
N ALA A 50 -0.44 -12.67 -5.80
CA ALA A 50 0.51 -11.56 -5.92
C ALA A 50 0.09 -10.60 -7.04
N THR A 51 -0.43 -11.12 -8.16
CA THR A 51 -1.06 -10.31 -9.22
C THR A 51 -2.30 -9.58 -8.72
N ALA A 52 -3.16 -10.23 -7.93
CA ALA A 52 -4.30 -9.55 -7.33
C ALA A 52 -3.86 -8.40 -6.42
N ALA A 53 -2.82 -8.63 -5.60
CA ALA A 53 -2.25 -7.59 -4.74
C ALA A 53 -1.58 -6.46 -5.53
N SER A 54 -1.09 -6.70 -6.77
CA SER A 54 -0.31 -5.71 -7.51
C SER A 54 -1.10 -4.44 -7.82
N GLY A 55 -2.44 -4.53 -7.90
CA GLY A 55 -3.31 -3.38 -8.13
C GLY A 55 -3.53 -2.47 -6.92
N VAL A 56 -3.14 -2.91 -5.72
CA VAL A 56 -3.03 -2.00 -4.57
C VAL A 56 -1.72 -1.22 -4.71
N PRO A 57 -1.68 0.13 -4.66
CA PRO A 57 -0.45 0.89 -4.81
C PRO A 57 0.68 0.40 -3.89
N ALA A 58 1.91 0.32 -4.41
CA ALA A 58 3.05 -0.18 -3.64
C ALA A 58 3.27 0.54 -2.29
N PRO A 59 3.10 1.87 -2.17
CA PRO A 59 3.17 2.57 -0.88
C PRO A 59 2.13 2.08 0.14
N VAL A 60 0.90 1.80 -0.31
CA VAL A 60 -0.17 1.27 0.54
C VAL A 60 0.16 -0.15 0.99
N ARG A 61 0.61 -1.03 0.09
CA ARG A 61 1.00 -2.41 0.45
C ARG A 61 2.11 -2.45 1.50
N ARG A 62 3.08 -1.54 1.40
CA ARG A 62 4.17 -1.41 2.37
C ARG A 62 3.65 -0.95 3.73
N THR A 63 2.72 0.00 3.73
CA THR A 63 2.07 0.51 4.95
C THR A 63 1.28 -0.59 5.68
N LEU A 64 0.54 -1.43 4.95
CA LEU A 64 -0.23 -2.55 5.53
C LEU A 64 0.62 -3.57 6.30
N GLY A 65 1.91 -3.68 5.99
CA GLY A 65 2.82 -4.56 6.72
C GLY A 65 3.32 -3.99 8.05
N ALA A 66 3.29 -2.66 8.20
CA ALA A 66 3.88 -1.94 9.34
C ALA A 66 2.83 -1.38 10.32
N VAL A 67 1.65 -1.04 9.81
CA VAL A 67 0.50 -0.55 10.60
C VAL A 67 -0.24 -1.75 11.20
N ARG A 68 -0.37 -1.77 12.52
CA ARG A 68 -0.92 -2.89 13.30
C ARG A 68 -2.40 -2.70 13.65
N ASP A 69 -2.78 -1.45 13.90
CA ASP A 69 -4.09 -1.02 14.37
C ASP A 69 -4.32 0.47 14.08
N ASP A 70 -5.50 0.98 14.44
CA ASP A 70 -5.89 2.38 14.23
C ASP A 70 -4.97 3.38 14.95
N ARG A 71 -4.37 3.00 16.09
CA ARG A 71 -3.45 3.88 16.83
C ARG A 71 -2.15 4.06 16.06
N SER A 72 -1.56 2.97 15.56
CA SER A 72 -0.38 3.05 14.70
C SER A 72 -0.68 3.81 13.40
N LEU A 73 -1.86 3.61 12.79
CA LEU A 73 -2.26 4.39 11.61
C LEU A 73 -2.37 5.89 11.92
N GLY A 74 -2.97 6.23 13.06
CA GLY A 74 -3.07 7.60 13.55
C GLY A 74 -1.71 8.24 13.81
N LEU A 75 -0.76 7.50 14.37
CA LEU A 75 0.62 7.97 14.55
C LEU A 75 1.29 8.29 13.21
N LEU A 76 1.15 7.41 12.21
CA LEU A 76 1.70 7.67 10.87
C LEU A 76 1.07 8.91 10.24
N ALA A 77 -0.25 9.09 10.40
CA ALA A 77 -0.97 10.27 9.96
C ALA A 77 -0.41 11.57 10.59
N VAL A 78 -0.17 11.58 11.91
CA VAL A 78 0.40 12.73 12.63
C VAL A 78 1.78 13.09 12.08
N VAL A 79 2.67 12.11 11.91
CA VAL A 79 4.02 12.36 11.35
C VAL A 79 3.96 12.88 9.91
N VAL A 80 3.02 12.40 9.10
CA VAL A 80 2.82 12.87 7.72
C VAL A 80 2.29 14.31 7.68
N ASP A 81 1.37 14.66 8.57
CA ASP A 81 0.66 15.95 8.51
C ASP A 81 1.42 17.09 9.21
N GLU A 82 2.11 16.80 10.31
CA GLU A 82 2.78 17.81 11.14
C GLU A 82 4.27 17.99 10.82
N GLY A 83 4.86 17.09 10.04
CA GLY A 83 6.26 17.13 9.64
C GLY A 83 7.21 16.53 10.68
N PRO A 84 8.48 16.97 10.73
CA PRO A 84 9.46 16.41 11.67
C PRO A 84 9.05 16.66 13.13
N LEU A 85 8.81 15.58 13.87
CA LEU A 85 8.40 15.64 15.28
C LEU A 85 9.45 15.01 16.18
N ALA A 86 9.75 15.65 17.32
CA ALA A 86 10.63 15.03 18.30
C ALA A 86 9.94 13.81 18.92
N ALA A 87 10.71 12.77 19.27
CA ALA A 87 10.16 11.54 19.84
C ALA A 87 9.36 11.78 21.13
N ILE A 88 9.72 12.81 21.90
CA ILE A 88 9.02 13.20 23.12
C ILE A 88 7.67 13.85 22.83
N ASP A 89 7.55 14.63 21.75
CA ASP A 89 6.28 15.26 21.37
C ASP A 89 5.31 14.20 20.85
N LEU A 90 5.83 13.15 20.19
CA LEU A 90 5.03 11.98 19.79
C LEU A 90 4.52 11.15 20.98
N LEU A 91 5.27 11.06 22.08
CA LEU A 91 4.81 10.38 23.30
C LEU A 91 3.58 11.08 23.89
N ASP A 92 3.60 12.41 23.90
CA ASP A 92 2.49 13.22 24.43
C ASP A 92 1.25 13.17 23.50
N ALA A 93 1.44 13.09 22.18
CA ALA A 93 0.37 13.10 21.19
C ALA A 93 -0.33 11.74 20.98
N ALA A 94 0.37 10.62 21.18
CA ALA A 94 -0.08 9.32 20.67
C ALA A 94 -1.05 8.55 21.58
N ASP A 95 -1.30 8.96 22.83
CA ASP A 95 -2.03 8.13 23.82
C ASP A 95 -1.49 6.67 23.86
N MET A 96 -0.17 6.55 23.77
CA MET A 96 0.55 5.28 23.71
C MET A 96 1.55 5.18 24.86
N CYS A 97 1.76 3.96 25.35
CA CYS A 97 2.88 3.67 26.23
C CYS A 97 4.20 3.89 25.47
N GLU A 98 5.27 4.23 26.19
CA GLU A 98 6.58 4.46 25.59
C GLU A 98 7.11 3.24 24.81
N SER A 99 6.87 2.02 25.31
CA SER A 99 7.25 0.78 24.62
C SER A 99 6.51 0.61 23.30
N ASP A 100 5.21 0.92 23.29
CA ASP A 100 4.35 0.72 22.12
C ASP A 100 4.71 1.75 21.04
N LEU A 101 4.97 3.00 21.45
CA LEU A 101 5.45 4.03 20.54
C LEU A 101 6.79 3.61 19.93
N HIS A 102 7.78 3.23 20.74
CA HIS A 102 9.09 2.84 20.23
C HIS A 102 9.02 1.62 19.30
N GLY A 103 8.19 0.62 19.65
CA GLY A 103 7.94 -0.53 18.79
C GLY A 103 7.37 -0.11 17.44
N THR A 104 6.34 0.74 17.44
CA THR A 104 5.68 1.22 16.22
C THR A 104 6.62 2.05 15.34
N LEU A 105 7.40 2.95 15.93
CA LEU A 105 8.40 3.74 15.21
C LEU A 105 9.50 2.85 14.61
N THR A 106 9.88 1.76 15.29
CA THR A 106 10.84 0.79 14.77
C THR A 106 10.30 0.09 13.53
N GLU A 107 9.03 -0.35 13.56
CA GLU A 107 8.37 -0.96 12.40
C GLU A 107 8.24 0.03 11.23
N PHE A 108 7.87 1.28 11.50
CA PHE A 108 7.78 2.32 10.46
C PHE A 108 9.13 2.59 9.79
N ARG A 109 10.21 2.63 10.57
CA ARG A 109 11.56 2.77 10.02
C ARG A 109 11.96 1.55 9.20
N ALA A 110 11.71 0.34 9.69
CA ALA A 110 12.00 -0.89 8.97
C ALA A 110 11.24 -0.98 7.65
N ALA A 111 10.01 -0.47 7.63
CA ALA A 111 9.19 -0.37 6.42
C ALA A 111 9.57 0.82 5.52
N GLY A 112 10.45 1.72 5.94
CA GLY A 112 10.84 2.92 5.19
C GLY A 112 9.72 3.96 5.08
N LEU A 113 8.82 4.01 6.07
CA LEU A 113 7.73 4.99 6.17
C LEU A 113 8.17 6.27 6.88
N ILE A 114 9.14 6.18 7.78
CA ILE A 114 9.73 7.33 8.47
C ILE A 114 11.26 7.22 8.49
N GLU A 115 11.92 8.36 8.61
CA GLU A 115 13.37 8.47 8.84
C GLU A 115 13.65 9.16 10.17
N GLU A 116 14.80 8.83 10.78
CA GLU A 116 15.25 9.50 11.99
C GLU A 116 15.95 10.82 11.62
N VAL A 117 15.53 11.90 12.27
CA VAL A 117 16.05 13.26 12.05
C VAL A 117 16.32 13.93 13.40
N GLU A 118 17.03 15.06 13.39
CA GLU A 118 17.21 15.89 14.58
C GLU A 118 16.19 17.03 14.61
N VAL A 119 15.41 17.11 15.69
CA VAL A 119 14.42 18.17 15.95
C VAL A 119 14.80 18.87 17.25
N ALA A 120 15.20 20.14 17.15
CA ALA A 120 15.63 20.96 18.29
C ALA A 120 16.69 20.27 19.20
N GLY A 121 17.68 19.61 18.59
CA GLY A 121 18.75 18.91 19.32
C GLY A 121 18.32 17.58 19.95
N ARG A 122 17.13 17.07 19.60
CA ARG A 122 16.60 15.78 20.08
C ARG A 122 16.33 14.86 18.88
N ARG A 123 16.30 13.56 19.14
CA ARG A 123 15.86 12.58 18.15
C ARG A 123 14.39 12.82 17.80
N GLY A 124 14.10 12.89 16.51
CA GLY A 124 12.77 13.00 15.95
C GLY A 124 12.59 12.13 14.71
N TYR A 125 11.40 12.21 14.11
CA TYR A 125 11.04 11.43 12.94
C TYR A 125 10.28 12.26 11.92
N GLU A 126 10.59 12.01 10.65
CA GLU A 126 9.95 12.64 9.50
C GLU A 126 9.38 11.56 8.58
N ALA A 127 8.22 11.83 7.98
CA ALA A 127 7.60 10.94 7.00
C ALA A 127 8.42 10.88 5.70
N THR A 128 8.61 9.69 5.16
CA THR A 128 9.16 9.53 3.81
C THR A 128 8.11 9.84 2.74
N PRO A 129 8.51 10.09 1.48
CA PRO A 129 7.56 10.21 0.38
C PRO A 129 6.63 9.00 0.24
N VAL A 130 7.10 7.80 0.62
CA VAL A 130 6.30 6.58 0.61
C VAL A 130 5.13 6.68 1.59
N ALA A 131 5.36 7.19 2.80
CA ALA A 131 4.28 7.38 3.78
C ALA A 131 3.28 8.45 3.30
N VAL A 132 3.76 9.55 2.72
CA VAL A 132 2.91 10.60 2.17
C VAL A 132 2.02 10.05 1.05
N ASP A 133 2.58 9.34 0.08
CA ASP A 133 1.84 8.72 -1.03
C ASP A 133 0.81 7.71 -0.52
N ALA A 134 1.19 6.89 0.47
CA ALA A 134 0.30 5.90 1.06
C ALA A 134 -0.89 6.56 1.77
N MET A 135 -0.64 7.59 2.60
CA MET A 135 -1.71 8.32 3.28
C MET A 135 -2.61 9.08 2.30
N GLY A 136 -2.04 9.64 1.23
CA GLY A 136 -2.80 10.24 0.15
C GLY A 136 -3.76 9.23 -0.50
N ALA A 137 -3.28 8.03 -0.82
CA ALA A 137 -4.09 6.97 -1.41
C ALA A 137 -5.17 6.44 -0.44
N LEU A 138 -4.86 6.30 0.85
CA LEU A 138 -5.80 5.81 1.87
C LEU A 138 -6.91 6.83 2.20
N ARG A 139 -6.59 8.13 2.20
CA ARG A 139 -7.55 9.21 2.46
C ARG A 139 -8.37 9.60 1.24
N GLY A 140 -7.81 9.44 0.04
CA GLY A 140 -8.42 9.81 -1.23
C GLY A 140 -9.53 8.89 -1.73
N GLY A 141 -10.21 8.17 -0.83
CA GLY A 141 -11.22 7.16 -1.19
C GLY A 141 -12.25 7.66 -2.20
N SER A 142 -12.18 7.09 -3.41
CA SER A 142 -13.20 7.02 -4.46
C SER A 142 -14.15 8.21 -4.60
N SER A 143 -13.85 9.12 -5.53
CA SER A 143 -14.89 9.83 -6.26
C SER A 143 -15.64 8.85 -7.17
N GLY A 144 -16.51 8.01 -6.59
CA GLY A 144 -17.60 7.42 -7.36
C GLY A 144 -18.59 8.53 -7.76
N PRO A 145 -19.18 8.52 -8.96
CA PRO A 145 -20.10 9.57 -9.36
C PRO A 145 -21.38 9.47 -8.51
N ASP A 146 -21.78 10.61 -7.92
CA ASP A 146 -23.13 10.85 -7.37
C ASP A 146 -24.22 10.64 -8.44
#